data_AF-A0A814HXP4-F1
#
_entry.id   AF-A0A814HXP4-F1
#
_cell.length_a   1.000
_cell.length_b   1.000
_cell.length_c   1.000
_cell.angle_alpha   90.00
_cell.angle_beta   90.00
_cell.angle_gamma   90.00
#
_symmetry.space_group_name_H-M   'P 1'
#
loop_
_entity.id
_entity.type
_entity.pdbx_description
1 polymer ?
#
loop_
_entity_poly.entity_id
_entity_poly.type
_entity_poly.pdbx_seq_one_letter_code
_entity_poly.pdbx_strand_id
1 'polypeptide(L)'
;MNEMFYSLIDFEKQDFKNMDDVKKFIDEYLANHCKNLAKLKQAYSKNDKYFVGDQLSWADLFIYNSIDDLFRFLLQVKNIFDNQFEELFDTIHSNKNLKKYLDERPQTTY
;
A
#
# COMPACT_ATOMS: atom_id res chain seq x y z
N MET A 1 -2.11 18.80 -6.08
CA MET A 1 -1.34 18.56 -4.85
C MET A 1 -0.98 17.08 -4.82
N ASN A 2 0.00 16.65 -5.62
CA ASN A 2 0.53 15.28 -5.56
C ASN A 2 1.87 15.06 -6.30
N GLU A 3 2.65 16.11 -6.59
CA GLU A 3 4.00 15.91 -7.15
C GLU A 3 5.09 15.89 -6.08
N MET A 4 4.87 16.57 -4.94
CA MET A 4 5.89 16.65 -3.87
C MET A 4 6.02 15.39 -3.00
N PHE A 5 5.02 14.51 -2.94
CA PHE A 5 5.10 13.30 -2.11
C PHE A 5 5.91 12.20 -2.81
N TYR A 6 5.72 12.05 -4.13
CA TYR A 6 6.50 11.11 -4.94
C TYR A 6 7.89 11.62 -5.29
N SER A 7 8.15 12.94 -5.29
CA SER A 7 9.51 13.46 -5.47
C SER A 7 10.45 13.19 -4.29
N LEU A 8 9.90 12.85 -3.10
CA LEU A 8 10.70 12.48 -1.92
C LEU A 8 11.00 10.99 -1.86
N ILE A 9 10.21 10.17 -2.53
CA ILE A 9 10.50 8.75 -2.78
C ILE A 9 10.82 8.62 -4.27
N ASP A 10 11.96 9.21 -4.65
CA ASP A 10 12.51 9.16 -5.99
C ASP A 10 12.97 7.71 -6.28
N PHE A 11 12.03 6.76 -6.44
CA PHE A 11 12.31 5.39 -6.92
C PHE A 11 12.99 5.44 -8.30
N GLU A 12 12.80 6.53 -9.06
CA GLU A 12 13.45 6.77 -10.36
C GLU A 12 14.90 7.28 -10.25
N LYS A 13 15.35 7.77 -9.07
CA LYS A 13 16.75 8.23 -8.88
C LYS A 13 17.54 7.44 -7.84
N GLN A 14 16.87 6.83 -6.88
CA GLN A 14 17.45 5.73 -6.12
C GLN A 14 17.18 4.46 -6.89
N ASP A 15 18.04 4.21 -7.89
CA ASP A 15 18.27 2.84 -8.25
C ASP A 15 18.63 2.12 -6.95
N PHE A 16 17.82 1.16 -6.52
CA PHE A 16 18.25 0.13 -5.59
C PHE A 16 19.36 -0.67 -6.28
N LYS A 17 20.53 -0.04 -6.41
CA LYS A 17 21.70 -0.52 -7.15
C LYS A 17 22.35 -1.68 -6.43
N ASN A 18 22.09 -1.82 -5.13
CA ASN A 18 22.57 -2.88 -4.28
C ASN A 18 21.40 -3.53 -3.51
N MET A 19 21.55 -4.82 -3.23
CA MET A 19 20.55 -5.61 -2.49
C MET A 19 20.47 -5.21 -1.02
N ASP A 20 21.50 -4.56 -0.48
CA ASP A 20 21.56 -4.13 0.92
C ASP A 20 20.59 -2.99 1.22
N ASP A 21 20.43 -2.04 0.29
CA ASP A 21 19.50 -0.92 0.38
C ASP A 21 18.05 -1.42 0.27
N VAL A 22 17.78 -2.39 -0.61
CA VAL A 22 16.46 -3.04 -0.69
C VAL A 22 16.14 -3.74 0.63
N LYS A 23 17.10 -4.49 1.16
CA LYS A 23 16.96 -5.20 2.42
C LYS A 23 16.70 -4.23 3.57
N LYS A 24 17.46 -3.13 3.66
CA LYS A 24 17.24 -2.08 4.66
C LYS A 24 15.87 -1.42 4.52
N PHE A 25 15.45 -1.12 3.29
CA PHE A 25 14.12 -0.58 3.03
C PHE A 25 13.01 -1.50 3.54
N ILE A 26 13.11 -2.80 3.26
CA ILE A 26 12.11 -3.79 3.69
C ILE A 26 12.14 -3.97 5.21
N ASP A 27 13.31 -4.27 5.77
CA ASP A 27 13.47 -4.70 7.16
C ASP A 27 13.26 -3.55 8.14
N GLU A 28 13.62 -2.32 7.76
CA GLU A 28 13.55 -1.15 8.64
C GLU A 28 12.40 -0.23 8.24
N TYR A 29 12.45 0.36 7.04
CA TYR A 29 11.53 1.44 6.68
C TYR A 29 10.10 0.93 6.49
N LEU A 30 9.93 -0.11 5.69
CA LEU A 30 8.62 -0.67 5.39
C LEU A 30 8.02 -1.37 6.61
N ALA A 31 8.81 -2.14 7.37
CA ALA A 31 8.35 -2.75 8.61
C ALA A 31 7.87 -1.69 9.63
N ASN A 32 8.60 -0.59 9.78
CA ASN A 32 8.17 0.51 10.66
C ASN A 32 6.95 1.25 10.11
N HIS A 33 6.86 1.44 8.79
CA HIS A 33 5.68 2.01 8.15
C HIS A 33 4.43 1.14 8.42
N CYS A 34 4.53 -0.17 8.27
CA CYS A 34 3.46 -1.12 8.55
C CYS A 34 3.01 -1.07 10.02
N LYS A 35 3.96 -0.98 10.97
CA LYS A 35 3.64 -0.78 12.40
C LYS A 35 2.91 0.54 12.65
N ASN A 36 3.31 1.61 11.95
CA ASN A 36 2.66 2.91 12.08
C ASN A 36 1.23 2.89 11.49
N LEU A 37 1.04 2.23 10.34
CA LEU A 37 -0.29 2.01 9.78
C LEU A 37 -1.20 1.24 10.74
N ALA A 38 -0.70 0.19 11.38
CA ALA A 38 -1.46 -0.55 12.40
C ALA A 38 -1.87 0.35 13.58
N LYS A 39 -0.96 1.20 14.08
CA LYS A 39 -1.27 2.17 15.14
C LYS A 39 -2.33 3.19 14.71
N LEU A 40 -2.23 3.70 13.47
CA LEU A 40 -3.22 4.64 12.93
C LEU A 40 -4.58 3.96 12.78
N LYS A 41 -4.63 2.72 12.26
CA LYS A 41 -5.87 1.93 12.18
C LYS A 41 -6.48 1.74 13.57
N GLN A 42 -5.70 1.36 14.58
CA GLN A 42 -6.19 1.22 15.95
C GLN A 42 -6.73 2.54 16.53
N ALA A 43 -6.13 3.68 16.19
CA ALA A 43 -6.54 4.98 16.71
C ALA A 43 -7.82 5.54 16.06
N TYR A 44 -8.03 5.25 14.77
CA TYR A 44 -9.05 5.93 13.96
C TYR A 44 -10.15 5.01 13.43
N SER A 45 -9.92 3.69 13.41
CA SER A 45 -10.96 2.73 13.08
C SER A 45 -12.01 2.64 14.19
N LYS A 46 -13.26 2.41 13.80
CA LYS A 46 -14.37 2.13 14.73
C LYS A 46 -14.77 0.65 14.74
N ASN A 47 -14.29 -0.14 13.80
CA ASN A 47 -14.70 -1.54 13.63
C ASN A 47 -13.55 -2.48 13.26
N ASP A 48 -12.31 -2.01 13.36
CA ASP A 48 -11.08 -2.72 12.99
C ASP A 48 -11.01 -3.22 11.54
N LYS A 49 -11.99 -2.90 10.71
CA LYS A 49 -12.02 -3.27 9.28
C LYS A 49 -11.39 -2.18 8.43
N TYR A 50 -11.90 -0.95 8.55
CA TYR A 50 -11.43 0.20 7.77
C TYR A 50 -10.37 1.01 8.53
N PHE A 51 -9.51 1.73 7.81
CA PHE A 51 -8.46 2.55 8.43
C PHE A 51 -9.01 3.75 9.20
N VAL A 52 -10.16 4.29 8.81
CA VAL A 52 -10.80 5.44 9.46
C VAL A 52 -12.32 5.21 9.52
N GLY A 53 -12.90 5.33 10.71
CA GLY A 53 -14.34 5.16 10.90
C GLY A 53 -14.79 3.70 10.78
N ASP A 54 -16.03 3.50 10.36
CA ASP A 54 -16.70 2.20 10.24
C ASP A 54 -17.11 1.86 8.80
N GLN A 55 -16.66 2.66 7.82
CA GLN A 55 -16.97 2.50 6.39
C GLN A 55 -15.73 2.70 5.53
N LEU A 56 -15.81 2.22 4.29
CA LEU A 56 -14.75 2.41 3.31
C LEU A 56 -14.47 3.90 3.09
N SER A 57 -13.20 4.27 3.20
CA SER A 57 -12.75 5.66 3.12
C SER A 57 -11.63 5.82 2.09
N TRP A 58 -11.28 7.08 1.82
CA TRP A 58 -10.12 7.40 0.99
C TRP A 58 -8.80 6.87 1.55
N ALA A 59 -8.70 6.70 2.87
CA ALA A 59 -7.50 6.14 3.49
C ALA A 59 -7.27 4.69 3.04
N ASP A 60 -8.35 3.89 3.01
CA ASP A 60 -8.30 2.50 2.54
C ASP A 60 -7.86 2.43 1.07
N LEU A 61 -8.42 3.29 0.22
CA LEU A 61 -8.07 3.35 -1.21
C LEU A 61 -6.61 3.78 -1.43
N PHE A 62 -6.14 4.78 -0.69
CA PHE A 62 -4.76 5.26 -0.79
C PHE A 62 -3.75 4.19 -0.36
N ILE A 63 -4.03 3.53 0.77
CA ILE A 63 -3.18 2.46 1.29
C ILE A 63 -3.19 1.25 0.36
N TYR A 64 -4.37 0.86 -0.14
CA TYR A 64 -4.51 -0.20 -1.14
C TYR A 64 -3.65 0.07 -2.37
N ASN A 65 -3.76 1.26 -2.99
CA ASN A 65 -2.98 1.57 -4.19
C ASN A 65 -1.47 1.58 -3.89
N SER A 66 -1.06 2.16 -2.76
CA SER A 66 0.34 2.19 -2.36
C SER A 66 0.95 0.79 -2.19
N ILE A 67 0.17 -0.17 -1.67
CA ILE A 67 0.59 -1.56 -1.50
C ILE A 67 0.55 -2.32 -2.84
N ASP A 68 -0.46 -2.10 -3.66
CA ASP A 68 -0.54 -2.70 -5.02
C ASP A 68 0.68 -2.29 -5.86
N ASP A 69 1.01 -0.99 -5.86
CA ASP A 69 2.19 -0.45 -6.55
C ASP A 69 3.47 -1.09 -5.97
N LEU A 70 3.60 -1.15 -4.64
CA LEU A 70 4.75 -1.77 -3.98
C LEU A 70 4.93 -3.24 -4.36
N PHE A 71 3.84 -4.01 -4.46
CA PHE A 71 3.89 -5.41 -4.89
C PHE A 71 4.26 -5.56 -6.37
N ARG A 72 3.85 -4.62 -7.23
CA ARG A 72 4.25 -4.60 -8.65
C ARG A 72 5.75 -4.36 -8.81
N PHE A 73 6.32 -3.44 -8.02
CA PHE A 73 7.74 -3.08 -8.12
C PHE A 73 8.68 -4.00 -7.35
N LEU A 74 8.26 -4.53 -6.20
CA LEU A 74 9.09 -5.34 -5.30
C LEU A 74 8.36 -6.63 -4.92
N LEU A 75 8.34 -7.61 -5.84
CA LEU A 75 7.67 -8.91 -5.63
C LEU A 75 8.06 -9.62 -4.33
N GLN A 76 9.30 -9.44 -3.85
CA GLN A 76 9.76 -9.99 -2.57
C GLN A 76 8.99 -9.46 -1.36
N VAL A 77 8.46 -8.23 -1.43
CA VAL A 77 7.64 -7.63 -0.38
C VAL A 77 6.31 -8.36 -0.26
N LYS A 78 5.74 -8.79 -1.38
CA LYS A 78 4.49 -9.57 -1.39
C LYS A 78 4.63 -10.80 -0.49
N ASN A 79 5.71 -11.57 -0.63
CA ASN A 79 5.93 -12.76 0.20
C ASN A 79 6.09 -12.46 1.70
N ILE A 80 6.55 -11.26 2.06
CA ILE A 80 6.79 -10.86 3.45
C ILE A 80 5.50 -10.37 4.12
N PHE A 81 4.62 -9.71 3.35
CA PHE A 81 3.45 -9.00 3.88
C PHE A 81 2.10 -9.50 3.34
N ASP A 82 2.07 -10.59 2.56
CA ASP A 82 0.88 -11.07 1.81
C ASP A 82 -0.38 -11.10 2.69
N ASN A 83 -0.27 -11.69 3.88
CA ASN A 83 -1.40 -11.89 4.78
C ASN A 83 -1.78 -10.62 5.57
N GLN A 84 -0.89 -9.62 5.68
CA GLN A 84 -1.13 -8.44 6.50
C GLN A 84 -2.19 -7.52 5.89
N PHE A 85 -2.31 -7.51 4.56
CA PHE A 85 -3.19 -6.60 3.83
C PHE A 85 -4.31 -7.32 3.08
N GLU A 86 -4.46 -8.63 3.26
CA GLU A 86 -5.47 -9.45 2.60
C GLU A 86 -6.89 -8.90 2.83
N GLU A 87 -7.25 -8.57 4.07
CA GLU A 87 -8.58 -8.01 4.39
C GLU A 87 -8.86 -6.68 3.65
N LEU A 88 -7.83 -5.84 3.47
CA LEU A 88 -7.95 -4.60 2.70
C LEU A 88 -8.22 -4.92 1.24
N PHE A 89 -7.42 -5.81 0.64
CA PHE A 89 -7.59 -6.24 -0.75
C PHE A 89 -8.98 -6.86 -0.95
N ASP A 90 -9.42 -7.74 -0.07
CA ASP A 90 -10.75 -8.36 -0.12
C ASP A 90 -11.86 -7.32 -0.04
N THR A 91 -11.74 -6.34 0.85
CA THR A 91 -12.72 -5.27 1.00
C THR A 91 -12.86 -4.44 -0.28
N ILE A 92 -11.74 -4.12 -0.94
CA ILE A 92 -11.73 -3.38 -2.21
C ILE A 92 -12.29 -4.24 -3.35
N HIS A 93 -11.83 -5.49 -3.51
CA HIS A 93 -12.25 -6.37 -4.61
C HIS A 93 -13.70 -6.88 -4.46
N SER A 94 -14.24 -6.91 -3.23
CA SER A 94 -15.65 -7.24 -2.97
C SER A 94 -16.59 -6.09 -3.35
N ASN A 95 -16.09 -4.86 -3.47
CA ASN A 95 -16.90 -3.74 -3.93
C ASN A 95 -17.05 -3.80 -5.46
N LYS A 96 -18.27 -4.04 -5.95
CA LYS A 96 -18.55 -4.22 -7.38
C LYS A 96 -18.09 -3.05 -8.26
N ASN A 97 -18.23 -1.81 -7.77
CA ASN A 97 -17.87 -0.62 -8.55
C ASN A 97 -16.35 -0.44 -8.62
N LEU A 98 -15.66 -0.64 -7.49
CA LEU A 98 -14.19 -0.57 -7.46
C LEU A 98 -13.57 -1.71 -8.24
N LYS A 99 -14.07 -2.94 -8.08
CA LYS A 99 -13.63 -4.07 -8.88
C LYS A 99 -13.80 -3.82 -10.37
N LYS A 100 -14.98 -3.35 -10.80
CA LYS A 100 -15.20 -3.00 -12.20
C LYS A 100 -14.17 -1.97 -12.70
N TYR A 101 -13.93 -0.91 -11.93
CA TYR A 101 -12.93 0.09 -12.28
C TYR A 101 -11.52 -0.51 -12.36
N LEU A 102 -11.11 -1.34 -11.41
CA LEU A 102 -9.79 -1.96 -11.38
C LEU A 102 -9.58 -2.94 -12.55
N ASP A 103 -10.63 -3.67 -12.95
CA ASP A 103 -10.61 -4.58 -14.09
C ASP A 103 -10.54 -3.81 -15.44
N GLU A 104 -11.19 -2.63 -15.52
CA GLU A 104 -11.30 -1.82 -16.75
C GLU A 104 -10.21 -0.74 -16.87
N ARG A 105 -9.54 -0.35 -15.77
CA ARG A 105 -8.58 0.75 -15.80
C ARG A 105 -7.39 0.42 -16.70
N PRO A 106 -6.93 1.36 -17.53
CA PRO A 106 -5.70 1.19 -18.30
C PRO A 106 -4.56 0.82 -17.37
N GLN A 107 -3.77 -0.19 -17.77
CA GLN A 107 -2.54 -0.51 -17.06
C GLN A 107 -1.49 0.51 -17.44
N THR A 108 -0.93 1.16 -16.43
CA THR A 108 0.19 2.07 -16.54
C THR A 108 1.47 1.33 -16.14
N THR A 109 2.62 1.81 -16.62
CA THR A 109 3.94 1.33 -16.18
C THR A 109 4.25 1.70 -14.73
N TYR A 110 3.40 2.54 -14.12
CA TYR A 110 3.47 3.02 -12.75
C TYR A 110 2.14 2.84 -12.07
#